data_AF-A0A7X6RRS0-F1
#
_entry.id   AF-A0A7X6RRS0-F1
#
_cell.length_a   1.000
_cell.length_b   1.000
_cell.length_c   1.000
_cell.angle_alpha   90.00
_cell.angle_beta   90.00
_cell.angle_gamma   90.00
#
_symmetry.space_group_name_H-M   'P 1'
#
loop_
_entity.id
_entity.type
_entity.pdbx_description
1 polymer ?
#
loop_
_entity_poly.entity_id
_entity_poly.type
_entity_poly.pdbx_seq_one_letter_code
_entity_poly.pdbx_strand_id
1 'polypeptide(L)'
;MNHRSPAPAPASRTVLLAVAAALAAAALAHLVGWGVAHAMDAAHTEPDANIGAGMALLLLPFPLAPVMAWPLVRAVRLPRPGITALACSPVYLVLAVGVWTLWPGSVDHVPRTSFLYPVLESTWSLVAANALILAVALVAAALLVRGLSARAARS
;
A
#
# COMPACT_ATOMS: atom_id res chain seq x y z
N MET A 1 30.90 27.12 5.83
CA MET A 1 29.84 26.38 6.55
C MET A 1 29.92 24.92 6.14
N ASN A 2 30.38 24.03 7.03
CA ASN A 2 30.47 22.61 6.72
C ASN A 2 29.06 22.00 6.74
N HIS A 3 28.47 21.78 5.56
CA HIS A 3 27.30 20.92 5.40
C HIS A 3 27.70 19.48 5.77
N ARG A 4 27.64 19.15 7.06
CA ARG A 4 27.61 17.75 7.49
C ARG A 4 26.31 17.17 6.98
N SER A 5 26.39 16.42 5.89
CA SER A 5 25.28 15.60 5.42
C SER A 5 24.87 14.68 6.58
N PRO A 6 23.59 14.67 6.99
CA PRO A 6 23.16 13.87 8.13
C PRO A 6 23.50 12.40 7.87
N ALA A 7 24.12 11.76 8.87
CA ALA A 7 24.47 10.36 8.80
C ALA A 7 23.22 9.53 8.42
N PRO A 8 23.34 8.57 7.49
CA PRO A 8 22.19 7.78 7.05
C PRO A 8 21.59 7.05 8.25
N ALA A 9 20.26 7.12 8.39
CA ALA A 9 19.56 6.44 9.47
C ALA A 9 19.90 4.93 9.52
N PRO A 10 19.95 4.32 10.72
CA PRO A 10 20.21 2.88 10.85
C PRO A 10 19.16 2.05 10.10
N ALA A 11 19.54 0.87 9.61
CA ALA A 11 18.70 0.03 8.74
C ALA A 11 17.40 -0.40 9.42
N SER A 12 17.47 -0.73 10.71
CA SER A 12 16.30 -1.01 11.55
C SER A 12 15.29 0.13 11.55
N ARG A 13 15.75 1.38 11.66
CA ARG A 13 14.89 2.57 11.60
C ARG A 13 14.29 2.76 10.20
N THR A 14 15.04 2.49 9.13
CA THR A 14 14.52 2.54 7.75
C THR A 14 13.37 1.56 7.55
N VAL A 15 13.52 0.32 8.05
CA VAL A 15 12.49 -0.72 7.97
C VAL A 15 11.25 -0.30 8.75
N LEU A 16 11.40 0.10 10.02
CA LEU A 16 10.27 0.52 10.86
C LEU A 16 9.47 1.68 10.25
N LEU A 17 10.18 2.70 9.72
CA LEU A 17 9.52 3.86 9.11
C LEU A 17 8.84 3.52 7.79
N ALA A 18 9.42 2.63 6.98
CA ALA A 18 8.81 2.16 5.73
C ALA A 18 7.53 1.33 6.01
N VAL A 19 7.56 0.46 7.02
CA VAL A 19 6.39 -0.32 7.46
C VAL A 19 5.29 0.61 7.99
N ALA A 20 5.64 1.57 8.85
CA ALA A 20 4.67 2.52 9.40
C ALA A 20 4.03 3.38 8.29
N ALA A 21 4.82 3.85 7.33
CA ALA A 21 4.33 4.60 6.18
C ALA A 21 3.41 3.76 5.30
N ALA A 22 3.74 2.48 5.07
CA ALA A 22 2.90 1.56 4.31
C ALA A 22 1.53 1.33 4.96
N LEU A 23 1.53 1.05 6.27
CA LEU A 23 0.30 0.84 7.03
C LEU A 23 -0.60 2.07 7.00
N ALA A 24 -0.02 3.25 7.24
CA ALA A 24 -0.76 4.50 7.19
C ALA A 24 -1.30 4.80 5.78
N ALA A 25 -0.50 4.58 4.74
CA ALA A 25 -0.92 4.78 3.35
C ALA A 25 -2.07 3.86 2.95
N ALA A 26 -1.96 2.57 3.27
CA ALA A 26 -3.00 1.58 2.97
C ALA A 26 -4.29 1.88 3.75
N ALA A 27 -4.21 2.21 5.04
CA ALA A 27 -5.38 2.58 5.83
C ALA A 27 -6.08 3.83 5.27
N LEU A 28 -5.32 4.89 4.97
CA LEU A 28 -5.87 6.11 4.37
C LEU A 28 -6.51 5.83 3.00
N ALA A 29 -5.87 5.02 2.16
CA ALA A 29 -6.41 4.67 0.85
C ALA A 29 -7.74 3.92 0.94
N HIS A 30 -7.87 2.99 1.89
CA HIS A 30 -9.13 2.27 2.11
C HIS A 30 -10.20 3.15 2.75
N LEU A 31 -9.85 4.05 3.69
CA LEU A 31 -10.79 5.01 4.26
C LEU A 31 -11.34 5.98 3.20
N VAL A 32 -10.48 6.46 2.29
CA VAL A 32 -10.90 7.28 1.16
C VAL A 32 -11.79 6.48 0.22
N GLY A 33 -11.41 5.26 -0.15
CA GLY A 33 -12.25 4.38 -0.98
C GLY A 33 -13.64 4.16 -0.38
N TRP A 34 -13.70 3.89 0.93
CA TRP A 34 -14.96 3.73 1.67
C TRP A 34 -15.80 5.01 1.69
N GLY A 35 -15.18 6.16 1.97
CA GLY A 35 -15.87 7.45 1.98
C GLY A 35 -16.44 7.83 0.61
N VAL A 36 -15.68 7.60 -0.47
CA VAL A 36 -16.18 7.86 -1.84
C VAL A 36 -17.32 6.90 -2.17
N ALA A 37 -17.24 5.62 -1.76
CA ALA A 37 -18.32 4.67 -1.96
C ALA A 37 -19.63 5.11 -1.28
N HIS A 38 -19.56 5.57 -0.02
CA HIS A 38 -20.72 6.12 0.68
C HIS A 38 -21.27 7.38 0.04
N ALA A 39 -20.40 8.26 -0.46
CA ALA A 39 -20.83 9.47 -1.17
C ALA A 39 -21.53 9.16 -2.50
N MET A 40 -21.07 8.13 -3.23
CA MET A 40 -21.68 7.71 -4.49
C MET A 40 -23.04 7.03 -4.27
N ASP A 41 -23.13 6.14 -3.27
CA ASP A 41 -24.36 5.45 -2.89
C ASP A 41 -25.45 6.44 -2.44
N ALA A 42 -25.05 7.51 -1.74
CA ALA A 42 -25.95 8.60 -1.38
C ALA A 42 -26.42 9.45 -2.59
N ALA A 43 -25.68 9.45 -3.69
CA ALA A 43 -25.92 10.33 -4.84
C ALA A 43 -26.62 9.63 -6.02
N HIS A 44 -26.62 8.29 -6.09
CA HIS A 44 -27.13 7.54 -7.24
C HIS A 44 -28.15 6.48 -6.79
N THR A 45 -29.39 6.59 -7.24
CA THR A 45 -30.48 5.65 -6.91
C THR A 45 -30.73 4.60 -8.00
N GLU A 46 -29.99 4.62 -9.11
CA GLU A 46 -30.20 3.71 -10.24
C GLU A 46 -29.20 2.53 -10.24
N PRO A 47 -29.69 1.27 -10.28
CA PRO A 47 -28.89 0.06 -10.01
C PRO A 47 -27.84 -0.29 -11.09
N ASP A 48 -28.07 0.05 -12.36
CA ASP A 48 -27.25 -0.47 -13.46
C ASP A 48 -25.95 0.32 -13.69
N ALA A 49 -25.91 1.62 -13.33
CA ALA A 49 -24.68 2.41 -13.29
C ALA A 49 -23.75 2.05 -12.12
N ASN A 50 -24.27 1.25 -11.17
CA ASN A 50 -23.67 1.09 -9.84
C ASN A 50 -22.65 -0.06 -9.76
N ILE A 51 -22.70 -1.05 -10.67
CA ILE A 51 -21.74 -2.18 -10.65
C ILE A 51 -20.35 -1.72 -11.11
N GLY A 52 -20.27 -0.99 -12.23
CA GLY A 52 -19.00 -0.46 -12.74
C GLY A 52 -18.39 0.58 -11.80
N ALA A 53 -19.22 1.48 -11.25
CA ALA A 53 -18.79 2.45 -10.25
C ALA A 53 -18.34 1.76 -8.94
N GLY A 54 -19.09 0.77 -8.45
CA GLY A 54 -18.74 -0.02 -7.28
C GLY A 54 -17.41 -0.77 -7.42
N MET A 55 -17.15 -1.37 -8.60
CA MET A 55 -15.87 -2.00 -8.89
C MET A 55 -14.72 -0.99 -8.97
N ALA A 56 -14.92 0.17 -9.59
CA ALA A 56 -13.92 1.22 -9.62
C ALA A 56 -13.58 1.75 -8.21
N LEU A 57 -14.58 1.84 -7.33
CA LEU A 57 -14.43 2.27 -5.94
C LEU A 57 -13.73 1.23 -5.06
N LEU A 58 -14.00 -0.06 -5.28
CA LEU A 58 -13.28 -1.16 -4.63
C LEU A 58 -11.80 -1.20 -5.04
N LEU A 59 -11.49 -0.85 -6.28
CA LEU A 59 -10.13 -0.83 -6.81
C LEU A 59 -9.39 0.49 -6.55
N LEU A 60 -10.11 1.58 -6.24
CA LEU A 60 -9.56 2.91 -5.96
C LEU A 60 -8.42 2.92 -4.93
N PRO A 61 -8.44 2.10 -3.85
CA PRO A 61 -7.34 2.05 -2.90
C PRO A 61 -5.99 1.64 -3.52
N PHE A 62 -5.98 0.88 -4.62
CA PHE A 62 -4.74 0.38 -5.24
C PHE A 62 -3.89 1.49 -5.87
N PRO A 63 -4.38 2.39 -6.75
CA PRO A 63 -3.61 3.52 -7.20
C PRO A 63 -3.41 4.57 -6.10
N LEU A 64 -4.32 4.67 -5.12
CA LEU A 64 -4.25 5.71 -4.08
C LEU A 64 -3.16 5.43 -3.04
N ALA A 65 -2.95 4.16 -2.66
CA ALA A 65 -1.97 3.77 -1.66
C ALA A 65 -0.52 4.23 -1.99
N PRO A 66 0.04 4.04 -3.20
CA PRO A 66 1.37 4.56 -3.54
C PRO A 66 1.41 6.09 -3.60
N VAL A 67 0.32 6.74 -4.03
CA VAL A 67 0.21 8.22 -4.02
C VAL A 67 0.26 8.75 -2.58
N MET A 68 -0.43 8.08 -1.65
CA MET A 68 -0.42 8.42 -0.22
C MET A 68 0.88 8.02 0.48
N ALA A 69 1.58 7.00 -0.01
CA ALA A 69 2.88 6.61 0.51
C ALA A 69 3.94 7.71 0.28
N TRP A 70 3.89 8.44 -0.83
CA TRP A 70 4.85 9.51 -1.14
C TRP A 70 5.02 10.57 -0.02
N PRO A 71 3.96 11.29 0.42
CA PRO A 71 4.09 12.30 1.47
C PRO A 71 4.53 11.68 2.79
N LEU A 72 4.12 10.45 3.10
CA LEU A 72 4.49 9.74 4.33
C LEU A 72 5.98 9.38 4.34
N VAL A 73 6.48 8.78 3.25
CA VAL A 73 7.90 8.44 3.04
C VAL A 73 8.79 9.70 3.10
N ARG A 74 8.29 10.83 2.59
CA ARG A 74 8.95 12.14 2.72
C ARG A 74 8.94 12.65 4.16
N ALA A 75 7.82 12.56 4.87
CA ALA A 75 7.68 13.01 6.26
C ALA A 75 8.62 12.25 7.20
N VAL A 76 8.77 10.94 7.00
CA VAL A 76 9.70 10.09 7.77
C VAL A 76 11.16 10.19 7.30
N ARG A 77 11.45 11.03 6.31
CA ARG A 77 12.80 11.30 5.76
C ARG A 77 13.52 10.04 5.27
N LEU A 78 12.79 9.15 4.58
CA LEU A 78 13.42 8.00 3.92
C LEU A 78 14.41 8.46 2.83
N PRO A 79 15.47 7.70 2.54
CA PRO A 79 16.44 8.06 1.50
C PRO A 79 15.75 8.20 0.14
N ARG A 80 15.96 9.35 -0.53
CA ARG A 80 15.39 9.66 -1.86
C ARG A 80 13.90 9.27 -1.95
N PRO A 81 13.00 9.93 -1.20
CA PRO A 81 11.60 9.52 -1.05
C PRO A 81 10.89 9.42 -2.41
N GLY A 82 11.18 10.39 -3.28
CA GLY A 82 11.40 10.27 -4.72
C GLY A 82 11.29 8.89 -5.34
N ILE A 83 12.49 8.35 -5.45
CA ILE A 83 12.78 7.13 -6.19
C ILE A 83 12.21 5.93 -5.43
N THR A 84 12.20 5.96 -4.10
CA THR A 84 11.67 4.89 -3.26
C THR A 84 10.18 4.65 -3.52
N ALA A 85 9.37 5.70 -3.53
CA ALA A 85 7.93 5.59 -3.82
C ALA A 85 7.67 5.20 -5.29
N LEU A 86 8.41 5.78 -6.23
CA LEU A 86 8.25 5.46 -7.66
C LEU A 86 8.62 4.00 -7.96
N ALA A 87 9.72 3.50 -7.41
CA ALA A 87 10.16 2.11 -7.59
C ALA A 87 9.22 1.11 -6.90
N CYS A 88 8.61 1.50 -5.77
CA CYS A 88 7.65 0.68 -5.06
C CYS A 88 6.31 0.54 -5.82
N SER A 89 5.88 1.59 -6.50
CA SER A 89 4.55 1.68 -7.12
C SER A 89 4.22 0.54 -8.09
N PRO A 90 5.03 0.20 -9.11
CA PRO A 90 4.69 -0.86 -10.06
C PRO A 90 4.68 -2.24 -9.41
N VAL A 91 5.61 -2.51 -8.50
CA VAL A 91 5.69 -3.78 -7.77
C VAL A 91 4.46 -3.97 -6.88
N TYR A 92 4.08 -2.91 -6.15
CA TYR A 92 2.87 -2.92 -5.34
C TYR A 92 1.61 -3.15 -6.18
N LEU A 93 1.45 -2.43 -7.30
CA LEU A 93 0.26 -2.54 -8.15
C LEU A 93 0.08 -3.95 -8.71
N VAL A 94 1.16 -4.57 -9.21
CA VAL A 94 1.10 -5.96 -9.72
C VAL A 94 0.69 -6.92 -8.62
N LEU A 95 1.28 -6.79 -7.43
CA LEU A 95 0.98 -7.68 -6.30
C LEU A 95 -0.43 -7.43 -5.73
N ALA A 96 -0.89 -6.19 -5.66
CA ALA A 96 -2.23 -5.83 -5.20
C ALA A 96 -3.31 -6.39 -6.13
N VAL A 97 -3.11 -6.28 -7.46
CA VAL A 97 -3.98 -6.92 -8.47
C VAL A 97 -3.93 -8.44 -8.36
N GLY A 98 -2.75 -9.01 -8.15
CA GLY A 98 -2.59 -10.45 -7.90
C GLY A 98 -3.38 -10.92 -6.67
N VAL A 99 -3.30 -10.19 -5.55
CA VAL A 99 -4.11 -10.49 -4.36
C VAL A 99 -5.59 -10.37 -4.68
N TRP A 100 -6.03 -9.27 -5.30
CA TRP A 100 -7.42 -9.07 -5.65
C TRP A 100 -7.99 -10.20 -6.52
N THR A 101 -7.24 -10.66 -7.52
CA THR A 101 -7.68 -11.72 -8.44
C THR A 101 -7.72 -13.09 -7.79
N LEU A 102 -6.81 -13.37 -6.86
CA LEU A 102 -6.72 -14.67 -6.17
C LEU A 102 -7.57 -14.74 -4.91
N TRP A 103 -7.99 -13.59 -4.37
CA TRP A 103 -8.72 -13.51 -3.10
C TRP A 103 -10.09 -14.21 -3.12
N PRO A 104 -11.00 -13.94 -4.10
CA PRO A 104 -12.31 -14.60 -4.14
C PRO A 104 -12.18 -16.12 -4.23
N GLY A 105 -11.29 -16.59 -5.11
CA GLY A 105 -10.99 -18.02 -5.24
C GLY A 105 -10.46 -18.62 -3.93
N SER A 106 -9.64 -17.88 -3.17
CA SER A 106 -9.15 -18.37 -1.87
C SER A 106 -10.25 -18.47 -0.81
N VAL A 107 -11.20 -17.53 -0.80
CA VAL A 107 -12.36 -17.53 0.10
C VAL A 107 -13.31 -18.69 -0.22
N ASP A 108 -13.56 -18.95 -1.50
CA ASP A 108 -14.50 -19.99 -1.96
C ASP A 108 -14.05 -21.42 -1.60
N HIS A 109 -12.74 -21.64 -1.43
CA HIS A 109 -12.18 -22.94 -1.06
C HIS A 109 -12.16 -23.19 0.45
N VAL A 110 -12.56 -22.22 1.28
CA VAL A 110 -12.59 -22.39 2.74
C VAL A 110 -13.96 -22.90 3.19
N PRO A 111 -14.02 -24.04 3.91
CA PRO A 111 -15.29 -24.53 4.45
C PRO A 111 -15.95 -23.49 5.36
N ARG A 112 -17.26 -23.24 5.18
CA ARG A 112 -18.02 -22.28 6.01
C ARG A 112 -18.03 -22.60 7.51
N THR A 113 -17.76 -23.85 7.86
CA THR A 113 -17.63 -24.31 9.26
C THR A 113 -16.27 -23.98 9.88
N SER A 114 -15.31 -23.47 9.09
CA SER A 114 -13.98 -23.10 9.55
C SER A 114 -13.99 -21.76 10.29
N PHE A 115 -13.24 -21.68 11.39
CA PHE A 115 -12.99 -20.42 12.12
C PHE A 115 -12.32 -19.34 11.25
N LEU A 116 -11.68 -19.72 10.14
CA LEU A 116 -11.02 -18.79 9.22
C LEU A 116 -11.99 -18.14 8.22
N TYR A 117 -13.15 -18.75 7.98
CA TYR A 117 -14.14 -18.24 7.02
C TYR A 117 -14.55 -16.78 7.29
N PRO A 118 -14.97 -16.38 8.51
CA PRO A 118 -15.34 -14.98 8.79
C PRO A 118 -14.16 -14.00 8.69
N VAL A 119 -12.92 -14.48 8.89
CA VAL A 119 -11.72 -13.65 8.76
C VAL A 119 -11.40 -13.39 7.29
N LEU A 120 -11.53 -14.41 6.44
CA LEU A 120 -11.26 -14.32 4.99
C LEU A 120 -12.37 -13.59 4.23
N GLU A 121 -13.62 -13.71 4.69
CA GLU A 121 -14.76 -12.97 4.13
C GLU A 121 -14.71 -11.46 4.47
N SER A 122 -14.01 -11.09 5.56
CA SER A 122 -13.91 -9.70 5.99
C SER A 122 -13.08 -8.84 5.04
N THR A 123 -13.59 -7.67 4.64
CA THR A 123 -12.86 -6.67 3.85
C THR A 123 -11.54 -6.24 4.52
N TRP A 124 -11.44 -6.35 5.86
CA TRP A 124 -10.24 -5.99 6.61
C TRP A 124 -9.05 -6.94 6.39
N SER A 125 -9.28 -8.20 6.05
CA SER A 125 -8.18 -9.11 5.74
C SER A 125 -7.57 -8.81 4.37
N LEU A 126 -8.38 -8.36 3.40
CA LEU A 126 -7.90 -7.80 2.14
C LEU A 126 -7.10 -6.49 2.36
N VAL A 127 -7.57 -5.61 3.25
CA VAL A 127 -6.82 -4.39 3.63
C VAL A 127 -5.47 -4.75 4.24
N ALA A 128 -5.44 -5.72 5.15
CA ALA A 128 -4.22 -6.19 5.80
C ALA A 128 -3.23 -6.82 4.79
N ALA A 129 -3.72 -7.63 3.84
CA ALA A 129 -2.91 -8.20 2.78
C ALA A 129 -2.26 -7.11 1.90
N ASN A 130 -3.04 -6.10 1.51
CA ASN A 130 -2.53 -4.97 0.73
C ASN A 130 -1.49 -4.14 1.51
N ALA A 131 -1.73 -3.91 2.80
CA ALA A 131 -0.79 -3.19 3.64
C ALA A 131 0.54 -3.94 3.81
N LEU A 132 0.49 -5.27 3.96
CA LEU A 132 1.67 -6.12 4.05
C LEU A 132 2.50 -6.06 2.76
N ILE A 133 1.86 -6.16 1.60
CA ILE A 133 2.53 -6.07 0.29
C ILE A 133 3.21 -4.72 0.12
N LEU A 134 2.49 -3.63 0.42
CA LEU A 134 3.05 -2.28 0.34
C LEU A 134 4.24 -2.10 1.28
N ALA A 135 4.18 -2.70 2.49
CA ALA A 135 5.28 -2.66 3.45
C ALA A 135 6.51 -3.37 2.91
N VAL A 136 6.37 -4.59 2.38
CA VAL A 136 7.48 -5.35 1.79
C VAL A 136 8.09 -4.58 0.61
N ALA A 137 7.26 -4.05 -0.28
CA ALA A 137 7.72 -3.30 -1.45
C ALA A 137 8.47 -2.01 -1.06
N LEU A 138 7.94 -1.24 -0.10
CA LEU A 138 8.59 -0.03 0.39
C LEU A 138 9.90 -0.33 1.13
N VAL A 139 9.94 -1.38 1.95
CA VAL A 139 11.15 -1.81 2.64
C VAL A 139 12.23 -2.22 1.63
N ALA A 140 11.89 -3.06 0.66
CA ALA A 140 12.82 -3.50 -0.38
C ALA A 140 13.35 -2.30 -1.18
N ALA A 141 12.46 -1.40 -1.64
CA ALA A 141 12.86 -0.20 -2.37
C ALA A 141 13.79 0.70 -1.53
N ALA A 142 13.45 0.95 -0.27
CA ALA A 142 14.24 1.81 0.62
C ALA A 142 15.65 1.23 0.88
N LEU A 143 15.75 -0.08 1.07
CA LEU A 143 17.04 -0.76 1.28
C LEU A 143 17.90 -0.75 0.00
N LEU A 144 17.30 -1.00 -1.16
CA LEU A 144 17.98 -0.95 -2.46
C LEU A 144 18.52 0.46 -2.76
N VAL A 145 17.67 1.49 -2.62
CA VAL A 145 18.04 2.89 -2.84
C VAL A 145 19.19 3.31 -1.91
N ARG A 146 19.14 2.88 -0.65
CA ARG A 146 20.22 3.10 0.31
C ARG A 146 21.51 2.39 -0.10
N GLY A 147 21.45 1.12 -0.50
CA GLY A 147 22.61 0.34 -0.92
C GLY A 147 23.31 0.94 -2.14
N LEU A 148 22.53 1.35 -3.15
CA LEU A 148 23.04 2.03 -4.34
C LEU A 148 23.72 3.36 -4.00
N SER A 149 23.12 4.14 -3.10
CA SER A 149 23.69 5.42 -2.66
C SER A 149 25.02 5.23 -1.92
N ALA A 150 25.12 4.20 -1.07
CA ALA A 150 26.35 3.87 -0.35
C ALA A 150 27.44 3.28 -1.26
N ARG A 151 27.07 2.64 -2.38
CA ARG A 151 28.04 2.16 -3.38
C ARG A 151 28.58 3.32 -4.21
N ALA A 152 27.72 4.23 -4.68
CA ALA A 152 28.12 5.41 -5.44
C ALA A 152 29.01 6.38 -4.65
N ALA A 153 28.89 6.42 -3.31
CA ALA A 153 29.78 7.23 -2.47
C ALA A 153 31.18 6.62 -2.27
N ARG A 154 31.39 5.36 -2.69
CA ARG A 154 32.67 4.62 -2.54
C ARG A 154 33.45 4.50 -3.85
N SER A 155 32.84 4.84 -4.99
CA SER A 155 33.46 4.90 -6.31
C SER A 155 33.97 6.30 -6.61
#